data_AF-A0A379X0C7-F1
#
_entry.id   AF-A0A379X0C7-F1
#
_cell.length_a   1.000
_cell.length_b   1.000
_cell.length_c   1.000
_cell.angle_alpha   90.00
_cell.angle_beta   90.00
_cell.angle_gamma   90.00
#
_symmetry.space_group_name_H-M   'P 1'
#
loop_
_entity.id
_entity.type
_entity.pdbx_description
1 polymer ?
#
loop_
_entity_poly.entity_id
_entity_poly.type
_entity_poly.pdbx_seq_one_letter_code
_entity_poly.pdbx_strand_id
1 'polypeptide(L)'
;MNRSRWDEAWLDVTDSPHCYGSATLIAREIRQTIFNELQLTASAGVAPVKFLAKIASDLNKPNGQYVITPADVPDFLKTLPLAKIPGVGKVSAAKLKIWG
;
A
#
# COMPACT_ATOMS: atom_id res chain seq x y z
N MET A 1 -13.26 -3.55 13.93
CA MET A 1 -13.58 -3.39 12.49
C MET A 1 -12.90 -2.11 12.01
N ASN A 2 -11.77 -2.22 11.32
CA ASN A 2 -10.99 -1.06 10.87
C ASN A 2 -11.75 -0.37 9.72
N ARG A 3 -12.13 0.90 9.87
CA ARG A 3 -12.84 1.65 8.82
C ARG A 3 -11.88 1.96 7.67
N SER A 4 -11.88 1.12 6.64
CA SER A 4 -11.44 1.53 5.32
C SER A 4 -12.61 2.19 4.57
N ARG A 5 -12.29 3.13 3.68
CA ARG A 5 -13.23 3.68 2.71
C ARG A 5 -13.77 2.52 1.85
N TRP A 6 -14.98 2.60 1.32
CA TRP A 6 -15.65 1.47 0.63
C TRP A 6 -14.83 0.87 -0.54
N ASP A 7 -13.85 1.60 -1.05
CA ASP A 7 -12.92 1.27 -2.13
C ASP A 7 -11.57 0.68 -1.65
N GLU A 8 -11.33 0.55 -0.34
CA GLU A 8 -10.06 0.09 0.20
C GLU A 8 -10.21 -1.16 1.10
N ALA A 9 -9.31 -2.12 0.94
CA ALA A 9 -9.23 -3.32 1.77
C ALA A 9 -7.77 -3.67 2.10
N TRP A 10 -7.59 -4.39 3.20
CA TRP A 10 -6.31 -4.96 3.62
C TRP A 10 -6.40 -6.46 3.56
N LEU A 11 -5.36 -7.10 3.01
CA LEU A 11 -5.27 -8.55 2.97
C LEU A 11 -3.92 -8.97 3.55
N ASP A 12 -3.96 -9.88 4.51
CA ASP A 12 -2.78 -10.59 4.98
C ASP A 12 -2.66 -11.88 4.16
N VAL A 13 -1.53 -12.05 3.47
CA VAL A 13 -1.27 -13.20 2.59
C VAL A 13 -0.04 -13.97 3.02
N THR A 14 0.43 -13.76 4.26
CA THR A 14 1.68 -14.34 4.79
C THR A 14 1.73 -15.86 4.63
N ASP A 15 0.62 -16.55 4.92
CA ASP A 15 0.50 -18.01 4.85
C ASP A 15 -0.28 -18.52 3.62
N SER A 16 -0.47 -17.66 2.60
CA SER A 16 -1.28 -18.00 1.43
C SER A 16 -0.51 -18.92 0.46
N PRO A 17 -1.07 -20.07 0.04
CA PRO A 17 -0.46 -20.91 -0.99
C PRO A 17 -0.71 -20.38 -2.42
N HIS A 18 -1.63 -19.43 -2.59
CA HIS A 18 -1.99 -18.89 -3.90
C HIS A 18 -0.79 -18.22 -4.57
N CYS A 19 -0.69 -18.33 -5.90
CA CYS A 19 0.41 -17.75 -6.67
C CYS A 19 1.81 -18.08 -6.10
N TYR A 20 1.99 -19.30 -5.58
CA TYR A 20 3.24 -19.76 -4.97
C TYR A 20 3.71 -18.90 -3.78
N GLY A 21 2.76 -18.32 -3.02
CA GLY A 21 3.05 -17.42 -1.91
C GLY A 21 3.49 -16.02 -2.32
N SER A 22 3.47 -15.68 -3.61
CA SER A 22 3.90 -14.37 -4.10
C SER A 22 2.80 -13.33 -3.93
N ALA A 23 2.91 -12.49 -2.91
CA ALA A 23 2.01 -11.35 -2.70
C ALA A 23 1.95 -10.40 -3.91
N THR A 24 3.04 -10.26 -4.66
CA THR A 24 3.11 -9.47 -5.91
C THR A 24 2.18 -10.05 -6.98
N LEU A 25 2.19 -11.37 -7.16
CA LEU A 25 1.35 -12.06 -8.13
C LEU A 25 -0.10 -12.11 -7.67
N ILE A 26 -0.36 -12.35 -6.38
CA ILE A 26 -1.71 -12.28 -5.79
C ILE A 26 -2.32 -10.89 -6.04
N ALA A 27 -1.57 -9.81 -5.77
CA ALA A 27 -2.03 -8.45 -6.03
C ALA A 27 -2.31 -8.19 -7.51
N ARG A 28 -1.53 -8.77 -8.42
CA ARG A 28 -1.77 -8.68 -9.87
C ARG A 28 -3.04 -9.42 -10.27
N GLU A 29 -3.21 -10.64 -9.78
CA GLU A 29 -4.38 -11.48 -10.04
C GLU A 29 -5.65 -10.79 -9.53
N ILE A 30 -5.68 -10.30 -8.29
CA ILE A 30 -6.82 -9.56 -7.74
C ILE A 30 -7.19 -8.36 -8.62
N ARG A 31 -6.22 -7.54 -9.05
CA ARG A 31 -6.52 -6.40 -9.93
C ARG A 31 -7.09 -6.84 -11.27
N GLN A 32 -6.55 -7.91 -11.85
CA GLN A 32 -7.04 -8.45 -13.11
C GLN A 32 -8.47 -9.01 -12.96
N THR A 33 -8.76 -9.72 -11.88
CA THR A 33 -10.09 -10.25 -11.57
C THR A 33 -11.11 -9.12 -11.40
N ILE A 34 -10.77 -8.08 -10.64
CA ILE A 34 -11.61 -6.87 -10.50
C ILE A 34 -11.92 -6.26 -11.87
N PHE A 35 -10.91 -6.13 -12.74
CA PHE A 35 -11.11 -5.58 -14.07
C PHE A 35 -11.99 -6.49 -14.94
N ASN A 36 -11.73 -7.80 -14.94
CA ASN A 36 -12.48 -8.74 -15.76
C ASN A 36 -13.96 -8.81 -15.35
N GLU A 37 -14.25 -8.86 -14.05
CA GLU A 37 -15.62 -9.04 -13.53
C GLU A 37 -16.42 -7.74 -13.47
N LEU A 38 -15.76 -6.63 -13.12
CA LEU A 38 -16.46 -5.36 -12.82
C LEU A 38 -16.19 -4.27 -13.85
N GLN A 39 -15.24 -4.47 -14.77
CA GLN A 39 -14.76 -3.44 -15.72
C GLN A 39 -14.25 -2.17 -15.00
N LEU A 40 -13.74 -2.35 -13.77
CA LEU A 40 -13.15 -1.30 -12.95
C LEU A 40 -11.66 -1.55 -12.79
N THR A 41 -10.86 -0.48 -12.79
CA THR A 41 -9.43 -0.59 -12.50
C THR A 41 -9.19 -0.44 -11.00
N ALA A 42 -8.22 -1.17 -10.47
CA ALA A 42 -7.79 -1.06 -9.08
C ALA A 42 -6.30 -0.73 -9.02
N SER A 43 -5.79 -0.35 -7.86
CA SER A 43 -4.34 -0.25 -7.62
C SER A 43 -3.99 -0.92 -6.31
N ALA A 44 -2.79 -1.48 -6.21
CA ALA A 44 -2.40 -2.32 -5.09
C ALA A 44 -1.01 -1.95 -4.55
N GLY A 45 -0.84 -2.06 -3.24
CA GLY A 45 0.44 -1.89 -2.58
C GLY A 45 0.76 -3.12 -1.75
N VAL A 46 1.99 -3.61 -1.87
CA VAL A 46 2.47 -4.78 -1.13
C VAL A 46 3.65 -4.32 -0.27
N ALA A 47 3.61 -4.60 1.03
CA ALA A 47 4.69 -4.29 1.94
C ALA A 47 4.62 -5.18 3.21
N PRO A 48 5.71 -5.26 4.02
CA PRO A 48 5.73 -6.07 5.23
C PRO A 48 4.78 -5.58 6.33
N VAL A 49 4.33 -4.32 6.26
CA VAL A 49 3.42 -3.73 7.25
C VAL A 49 2.38 -2.83 6.58
N LYS A 50 1.21 -2.72 7.23
CA LYS A 50 0.02 -2.04 6.68
C LYS A 50 0.32 -0.61 6.21
N PHE A 51 0.88 0.25 7.05
CA PHE A 51 1.05 1.66 6.65
C PHE A 51 1.92 1.83 5.39
N LEU A 52 2.98 1.02 5.23
CA LEU A 52 3.80 1.01 4.02
C LEU A 52 3.02 0.48 2.81
N ALA A 53 2.19 -0.55 2.99
CA ALA A 53 1.37 -1.08 1.90
C ALA A 53 0.34 -0.06 1.40
N LYS A 54 -0.23 0.79 2.28
CA LYS A 54 -1.09 1.90 1.84
C LYS A 54 -0.32 2.99 1.11
N ILE A 55 0.89 3.34 1.57
CA ILE A 55 1.71 4.30 0.83
C ILE A 55 2.07 3.73 -0.55
N ALA A 56 2.49 2.46 -0.60
CA ALA A 56 2.83 1.76 -1.83
C ALA A 56 1.66 1.72 -2.84
N SER A 57 0.43 1.52 -2.36
CA SER A 57 -0.74 1.48 -3.24
C SER A 57 -1.03 2.82 -3.92
N ASP A 58 -0.54 3.94 -3.38
CA ASP A 58 -0.67 5.27 -3.97
C ASP A 58 0.47 5.61 -4.96
N LEU A 59 1.62 4.94 -4.90
CA LEU A 59 2.83 5.31 -5.67
C LEU A 59 2.70 5.07 -7.18
N ASN A 60 1.95 4.05 -7.57
CA ASN A 60 1.84 3.63 -8.97
C ASN A 60 0.39 3.69 -9.49
N LYS A 61 -0.42 4.61 -8.94
CA LYS A 61 -1.77 4.90 -9.45
C LYS A 61 -1.70 5.72 -10.76
N PRO A 62 -2.66 5.54 -11.69
CA PRO A 62 -3.78 4.59 -11.66
C PRO A 62 -3.43 3.22 -12.24
N ASN A 63 -4.28 2.21 -11.96
CA ASN A 63 -4.20 0.83 -12.47
C ASN A 63 -2.85 0.08 -12.26
N GLY A 64 -2.03 0.51 -11.30
CA GLY A 64 -0.72 -0.10 -11.06
C GLY A 64 -0.59 -0.80 -9.71
N GLN A 65 0.59 -1.38 -9.49
CA GLN A 65 1.01 -1.83 -8.18
C GLN A 65 2.43 -1.40 -7.86
N TYR A 66 2.73 -1.31 -6.57
CA TYR A 66 4.08 -1.10 -6.07
C TYR A 66 4.37 -2.07 -4.93
N VAL A 67 5.60 -2.57 -4.88
CA VAL A 67 6.06 -3.53 -3.88
C VAL A 67 7.21 -2.91 -3.13
N ILE A 68 7.10 -2.86 -1.80
CA ILE A 68 8.19 -2.51 -0.90
C ILE A 68 8.61 -3.81 -0.24
N THR A 69 9.80 -4.32 -0.54
CA THR A 69 10.33 -5.51 0.13
C THR A 69 10.93 -5.14 1.49
N PRO A 70 11.17 -6.11 2.41
CA PRO A 70 11.87 -5.83 3.66
C PRO A 70 13.21 -5.12 3.48
N ALA A 71 13.94 -5.43 2.40
CA ALA A 71 15.22 -4.80 2.08
C ALA A 71 15.08 -3.34 1.64
N ASP A 72 13.96 -2.96 1.03
CA ASP A 72 13.70 -1.58 0.57
C ASP A 72 13.30 -0.65 1.73
N VAL A 73 12.78 -1.22 2.83
CA VAL A 73 12.20 -0.43 3.94
C VAL A 73 13.16 0.64 4.49
N PRO A 74 14.43 0.36 4.80
CA PRO A 74 15.32 1.37 5.37
C PRO A 74 15.51 2.58 4.46
N ASP A 75 15.72 2.36 3.16
CA ASP A 75 15.95 3.45 2.20
C ASP A 75 14.66 4.18 1.82
N PHE A 76 13.55 3.44 1.77
CA PHE A 76 12.22 4.03 1.60
C PHE A 76 11.88 5.00 2.75
N LEU A 77 12.13 4.59 4.00
CA LEU A 77 11.83 5.42 5.17
C LEU A 77 12.68 6.69 5.25
N LYS A 78 13.95 6.66 4.80
CA LYS A 78 14.81 7.85 4.76
C LYS A 78 14.29 8.96 3.85
N THR A 79 13.57 8.57 2.78
CA THR A 79 13.09 9.50 1.76
C THR A 79 11.60 9.83 1.90
N LEU A 80 10.88 9.11 2.76
CA LEU A 80 9.43 9.26 2.95
C LEU A 80 9.09 10.58 3.66
N PRO A 81 8.37 11.51 3.02
CA PRO A 81 7.91 12.72 3.70
C PRO A 81 6.95 12.37 4.84
N LEU A 82 7.12 12.98 6.01
CA LEU A 82 6.25 12.73 7.18
C LEU A 82 4.75 12.91 6.88
N ALA A 83 4.41 13.86 5.99
CA ALA A 83 3.03 14.11 5.57
C ALA A 83 2.39 12.97 4.74
N LYS A 84 3.18 11.99 4.28
CA LYS A 84 2.69 10.79 3.57
C LYS A 84 2.35 9.64 4.53
N ILE A 85 2.71 9.75 5.81
CA ILE A 85 2.38 8.74 6.82
C ILE A 85 0.88 8.83 7.11
N PRO A 86 0.11 7.74 6.95
CA PRO A 86 -1.31 7.72 7.31
C PRO A 86 -1.51 8.13 8.77
N GLY A 87 -2.39 9.12 9.01
CA GLY A 87 -2.63 9.70 10.34
C GLY A 87 -1.81 10.95 10.65
N VAL A 88 -0.78 11.27 9.87
CA VAL A 88 -0.04 12.54 9.99
C VAL A 88 -0.69 13.60 9.10
N GLY A 89 -1.66 14.32 9.67
CA GLY A 89 -2.33 15.43 9.00
C GLY A 89 -1.47 16.70 8.90
N LYS A 90 -1.96 17.70 8.15
CA LYS A 90 -1.28 19.00 7.92
C LYS A 90 -0.77 19.65 9.22
N VAL A 91 -1.59 19.64 10.27
CA VAL A 91 -1.26 20.25 11.57
C VAL A 91 -0.12 19.50 12.27
N SER A 92 -0.18 18.17 12.32
CA SER A 92 0.86 17.34 12.93
C SER A 92 2.17 17.42 12.16
N ALA A 93 2.11 17.40 10.82
CA ALA A 93 3.28 17.57 9.96
C ALA A 93 3.95 18.95 10.15
N ALA A 94 3.16 20.01 10.24
CA ALA A 94 3.67 21.37 10.50
C ALA A 94 4.35 21.47 11.86
N LYS A 95 3.76 20.87 12.91
CA LYS A 95 4.37 20.80 14.23
C LYS A 95 5.70 20.04 14.18
N LEU A 96 5.73 18.83 13.62
CA LEU A 96 6.95 18.02 13.52
C LEU A 96 8.06 18.74 12.75
N LYS A 97 7.73 19.53 11.73
CA LYS A 97 8.69 20.34 10.98
C LYS A 97 9.36 21.43 11.81
N ILE A 98 8.73 21.90 12.90
CA ILE A 98 9.31 22.90 13.82
C ILE A 98 10.33 22.25 14.76
N TRP A 99 10.21 20.95 15.04
CA TRP A 99 11.14 20.19 15.89
C TRP A 99 12.26 19.49 15.09
N GLY A 100 12.31 19.71 13.77
CA GLY A 100 13.30 19.15 12.85
C GLY A 100 14.38 20.15 12.50
#